data_AF-A0A2C6ME31-F1
#
_entry.id   AF-A0A2C6ME31-F1
#
_cell.length_a   1.000
_cell.length_b   1.000
_cell.length_c   1.000
_cell.angle_alpha   90.00
_cell.angle_beta   90.00
_cell.angle_gamma   90.00
#
_symmetry.space_group_name_H-M   'P 1'
#
loop_
_entity.id
_entity.type
_entity.pdbx_description
1 polymer ?
#
loop_
_entity_poly.entity_id
_entity_poly.type
_entity_poly.pdbx_seq_one_letter_code
_entity_poly.pdbx_strand_id
1 'polypeptide(L)' 'MGSLRGVVHAGVKGDTNAIILAFRLRPTQLRIGNHITRPPEDESSDPDYPELARIKNGVVTIETFNSVIK' A
#
# COMPACT_ATOMS: atom_id res chain seq x y z
N MET A 1 13.92 0.79 -4.97
CA MET A 1 12.54 0.36 -4.67
C MET A 1 12.04 -0.51 -5.82
N GLY A 2 11.11 -1.44 -5.58
CA GLY A 2 10.67 -2.42 -6.57
C GLY A 2 9.22 -2.85 -6.37
N SER A 3 8.85 -4.02 -6.90
CA SER A 3 7.49 -4.56 -6.82
C SER A 3 7.28 -5.39 -5.55
N LEU A 4 6.21 -5.10 -4.81
CA LEU A 4 5.75 -5.88 -3.67
C LEU A 4 4.69 -6.87 -4.14
N ARG A 5 4.99 -8.18 -4.10
CA ARG A 5 4.12 -9.25 -4.65
C ARG A 5 3.54 -10.22 -3.63
N GLY A 6 3.97 -10.13 -2.39
CA GLY A 6 3.63 -11.10 -1.33
C GLY A 6 2.67 -10.51 -0.30
N VAL A 7 2.74 -11.08 0.90
CA VAL A 7 2.04 -10.56 2.08
C VAL A 7 2.91 -9.52 2.78
N VAL A 8 2.31 -8.41 3.18
CA VAL A 8 2.98 -7.35 3.95
C VAL A 8 2.13 -6.92 5.12
N HIS A 9 2.77 -6.65 6.26
CA HIS A 9 2.12 -6.11 7.45
C HIS A 9 2.94 -4.96 8.04
N ALA A 10 2.34 -3.77 8.06
CA ALA A 10 2.86 -2.58 8.73
C ALA A 10 2.07 -2.26 10.01
N GLY A 11 2.70 -1.58 10.97
CA GLY A 11 2.00 -1.12 12.18
C GLY A 11 1.53 -2.24 13.12
N VAL A 12 2.28 -3.34 13.23
CA VAL A 12 1.91 -4.57 13.97
C VAL A 12 1.39 -4.30 15.40
N LYS A 13 1.87 -3.25 16.06
CA LYS A 13 1.40 -2.83 17.40
C LYS A 13 0.06 -2.07 17.40
N GLY A 14 -0.71 -2.13 16.32
CA GLY A 14 -1.96 -1.39 16.16
C GLY A 14 -1.79 0.05 15.67
N ASP A 15 -0.61 0.40 15.14
CA ASP A 15 -0.37 1.73 14.60
C ASP A 15 -0.99 1.86 13.20
N THR A 16 -2.07 2.63 13.12
CA THR A 16 -2.79 2.91 11.87
C THR A 16 -2.16 4.04 11.06
N ASN A 17 -1.16 4.76 11.60
CA ASN A 17 -0.41 5.78 10.86
C ASN A 17 0.73 5.19 10.03
N ALA A 18 1.00 3.88 10.17
CA ALA A 18 2.00 3.20 9.38
C ALA A 18 1.65 3.21 7.89
N ILE A 19 2.68 3.31 7.05
CA ILE A 19 2.55 3.32 5.60
C ILE A 19 3.35 2.17 4.98
N ILE A 20 2.95 1.76 3.78
CA ILE A 20 3.71 0.83 2.95
C ILE A 20 4.01 1.53 1.63
N LEU A 21 5.29 1.65 1.29
CA LEU A 21 5.76 2.30 0.06
C LEU A 21 6.49 1.26 -0.80
N ALA A 22 6.07 1.14 -2.05
CA ALA A 22 6.72 0.31 -3.05
C ALA A 22 6.71 1.02 -4.41
N PHE A 23 7.56 0.59 -5.34
CA PHE A 23 7.46 1.10 -6.72
C PHE A 23 6.21 0.55 -7.40
N ARG A 24 5.83 -0.70 -7.09
CA ARG A 24 4.56 -1.31 -7.50
C ARG A 24 3.95 -2.07 -6.34
N LEU A 25 2.72 -1.78 -5.98
CA LEU A 25 1.96 -2.51 -4.98
C LEU A 25 1.09 -3.56 -5.66
N ARG A 26 1.63 -4.80 -5.72
CA ARG A 26 0.91 -6.00 -6.15
C ARG A 26 0.80 -7.05 -5.03
N PRO A 27 0.49 -6.68 -3.78
CA PRO A 27 0.43 -7.63 -2.68
C PRO A 27 -0.65 -8.69 -2.90
N THR A 28 -0.36 -9.95 -2.55
CA THR A 28 -1.44 -10.94 -2.37
C THR A 28 -2.31 -10.61 -1.16
N GLN A 29 -1.74 -9.93 -0.15
CA GLN A 29 -2.45 -9.40 1.01
C GLN A 29 -1.67 -8.23 1.61
N LEU A 30 -2.37 -7.16 1.95
CA LEU A 30 -1.79 -5.99 2.60
C LEU A 30 -2.48 -5.71 3.93
N ARG A 31 -1.69 -5.55 4.99
CA ARG A 31 -2.18 -5.23 6.34
C ARG A 31 -1.49 -3.99 6.91
N ILE A 32 -2.29 -3.09 7.50
CA ILE A 32 -1.82 -1.93 8.27
C ILE A 32 -2.55 -1.92 9.61
N GLY A 33 -1.83 -2.09 10.70
CA GLY A 33 -2.41 -2.30 12.02
C GLY A 33 -3.33 -3.53 12.02
N ASN A 34 -4.62 -3.30 12.27
CA ASN A 34 -5.65 -4.34 12.26
C ASN A 34 -6.49 -4.36 10.98
N HIS A 35 -6.19 -3.49 10.01
CA HIS A 35 -6.89 -3.43 8.73
C HIS A 35 -6.18 -4.30 7.70
N ILE A 36 -6.95 -5.14 7.02
CA ILE A 36 -6.49 -6.07 5.99
C ILE A 36 -7.24 -5.78 4.69
N THR A 37 -6.54 -5.78 3.57
CA THR A 37 -7.14 -5.68 2.25
C THR A 37 -6.42 -6.58 1.25
N ARG A 38 -7.11 -6.86 0.15
CA ARG A 38 -6.53 -7.40 -1.07
C ARG A 38 -6.75 -6.40 -2.20
N PRO A 39 -5.72 -6.10 -3.00
CA PRO A 39 -5.92 -5.29 -4.20
C PRO A 39 -6.85 -6.03 -5.18
N PRO A 40 -7.59 -5.28 -6.03
CA PRO A 40 -8.46 -5.87 -7.03
C PRO A 40 -7.66 -6.71 -8.04
N GLU A 41 -8.27 -7.80 -8.54
CA GLU A 41 -7.60 -8.77 -9.43
C GLU A 41 -7.28 -8.20 -10.82
N ASP A 42 -8.02 -7.18 -11.27
CA ASP A 42 -7.97 -6.65 -12.64
C ASP A 42 -7.03 -5.43 -12.85
N GLU A 43 -6.15 -5.11 -11.88
CA GLU A 43 -5.11 -4.09 -12.07
C GLU A 43 -4.04 -4.58 -13.07
N SER A 44 -4.36 -4.40 -14.34
CA SER A 44 -3.61 -4.95 -15.49
C SER A 44 -2.46 -4.04 -15.94
N SER A 45 -2.40 -2.79 -15.47
CA SER A 45 -1.29 -1.87 -15.75
C SER A 45 -0.43 -1.66 -14.52
N ASP A 46 0.84 -1.99 -14.62
CA ASP A 46 1.85 -1.63 -13.63
C ASP A 46 2.16 -0.14 -13.74
N PRO A 47 1.99 0.68 -12.68
CA PRO A 47 2.33 2.08 -12.74
C PRO A 47 3.84 2.30 -12.88
N ASP A 48 4.20 3.39 -13.54
CA ASP A 48 5.59 3.87 -13.69
C ASP A 48 6.00 4.85 -12.57
N TYR A 49 5.22 4.91 -11.50
CA TYR A 49 5.44 5.75 -10.33
C TYR A 49 5.30 4.94 -9.05
N PRO A 50 5.94 5.33 -7.94
CA PRO A 50 5.76 4.66 -6.67
C PRO A 50 4.36 4.86 -6.10
N GLU A 51 3.93 3.90 -5.30
CA GLU A 51 2.61 3.86 -4.69
C GLU A 51 2.73 3.74 -3.17
N LEU A 52 1.83 4.42 -2.47
CA LEU A 52 1.76 4.45 -1.02
C LEU A 52 0.42 3.89 -0.56
N ALA A 53 0.46 2.85 0.26
CA ALA A 53 -0.71 2.37 1.00
C ALA A 53 -0.74 2.96 2.41
N ARG A 54 -1.90 3.51 2.81
CA ARG A 54 -2.17 4.03 4.15
C ARG A 54 -3.62 3.83 4.56
N ILE A 55 -3.93 4.01 5.85
CA ILE A 55 -5.32 4.08 6.31
C ILE A 55 -5.87 5.49 6.11
N LYS A 56 -7.02 5.59 5.44
CA LYS A 56 -7.79 6.83 5.27
C LYS A 56 -9.25 6.51 5.57
N ASN A 57 -9.84 7.20 6.53
CA ASN A 57 -11.22 6.97 6.98
C ASN A 57 -11.51 5.49 7.33
N GLY A 58 -10.54 4.80 7.95
CA GLY A 58 -10.68 3.39 8.36
C GLY A 58 -10.51 2.37 7.23
N VAL A 59 -10.21 2.81 6.01
CA VAL A 59 -10.02 1.94 4.84
C VAL A 59 -8.57 2.04 4.35
N VAL A 60 -7.97 0.90 3.98
CA VAL A 60 -6.67 0.92 3.29
C VAL A 60 -6.88 1.55 1.92
N THR A 61 -6.20 2.66 1.67
CA THR A 61 -6.21 3.37 0.39
C THR A 61 -4.81 3.34 -0.21
N ILE A 62 -4.72 3.02 -1.50
CA ILE A 62 -3.50 3.14 -2.30
C ILE A 62 -3.56 4.48 -3.03
N GLU A 63 -2.52 5.30 -2.88
CA GLU A 63 -2.40 6.60 -3.53
C GLU A 63 -1.06 6.68 -4.26
N THR A 64 -1.03 7.47 -5.33
CA THR A 64 0.19 7.83 -6.05
C THR A 64 1.15 8.52 -5.09
N PHE A 65 2.39 8.04 -4.97
CA PHE A 65 3.42 8.76 -4.24
C PHE A 65 3.95 9.89 -5.13
N ASN A 66 3.26 11.03 -5.11
CA ASN A 66 3.71 12.19 -5.86
C ASN A 66 4.82 12.89 -5.07
N SER A 67 6.06 12.80 -5.55
CA SER A 67 7.20 13.52 -4.99
C SER A 67 7.17 15.00 -5.38
N VAL A 68 6.06 15.70 -5.16
CA VAL A 68 6.10 17.15 -5.04
C VAL A 68 6.42 17.42 -3.58
N ILE A 69 7.70 17.26 -3.25
CA ILE A 69 8.26 17.89 -2.06
C ILE A 69 8.16 19.40 -2.35
N LYS A 70 7.24 20.06 -1.67
CA LYS A 70 7.17 21.52 -1.64
C LYS A 70 7.60 21.98 -0.25
#